data_AF-A0A7C3KDM7-F1
#
_entry.id   AF-A0A7C3KDM7-F1
#
_cell.length_a   1.000
_cell.length_b   1.000
_cell.length_c   1.000
_cell.angle_alpha   90.00
_cell.angle_beta   90.00
_cell.angle_gamma   90.00
#
_symmetry.space_group_name_H-M   'P 1'
#
loop_
_entity.id
_entity.type
_entity.pdbx_description
1 polymer ?
#
loop_
_entity_poly.entity_id
_entity_poly.type
_entity_poly.pdbx_seq_one_letter_code
_entity_poly.pdbx_strand_id
1 'polypeptide(L)'
;MKLKRLLSAIALSVLGLFGIGQLVKFSQSYAAQQQVLKQVPTLLAETEQSQGLASIGDLKAKQKQLQEAALTLQGIPNLPGFDHEQAQTTLTRIQELDQKFAQRVQVEEQSATDLETARKLDTEASELAKNPNSTPEDWYQARDKWQQANGLLEKIPANTFITDQARTGLEAVRTNYALLNQKLALEDKAIQTMDTAMEVAERAEKFTQQSPYRLADLVNARTHWVRAIQLLNRVPETSTAANDATEFLQYYERNLDSVTFAIEQLRGCESDTGLTDRLCAADVSLEIEMPPVTVAVDPGATEQPIATDDSGEAEETETTSTPYPLPIVGNSRYRRYRSNATAGFRGSGLTQVRGYTRKDGTSVRGHSRSTGSRNSGFGSSRRGSASS
;
A
#
# COMPACT_ATOMS: atom_id res chain seq x y z
N MET A 1 -94.58 16.51 52.88
CA MET A 1 -93.55 17.34 52.20
C MET A 1 -92.25 17.44 53.02
N LYS A 2 -91.45 16.39 53.19
CA LYS A 2 -90.10 16.50 53.80
C LYS A 2 -89.14 15.40 53.31
N LEU A 3 -89.05 15.21 51.99
CA LEU A 3 -88.16 14.21 51.37
C LEU A 3 -87.38 14.75 50.16
N LYS A 4 -87.06 16.06 50.17
CA LYS A 4 -86.30 16.75 49.10
C LYS A 4 -85.10 17.57 49.61
N ARG A 5 -84.66 17.40 50.86
CA ARG A 5 -83.55 18.18 51.45
C ARG A 5 -82.39 17.34 52.01
N LEU A 6 -82.31 16.06 51.63
CA LEU A 6 -81.30 15.13 52.16
C LEU A 6 -80.48 14.40 51.07
N LEU A 7 -80.49 14.90 49.84
CA LEU A 7 -79.69 14.37 48.72
C LEU A 7 -78.69 15.39 48.13
N SER A 8 -78.50 16.54 48.79
CA SER A 8 -77.58 17.61 48.34
C SER A 8 -76.38 17.82 49.27
N ALA A 9 -76.02 16.81 50.08
CA ALA A 9 -74.94 16.92 51.07
C ALA A 9 -73.92 15.76 51.05
N ILE A 10 -73.98 14.86 50.07
CA ILE A 10 -73.04 13.72 49.93
C ILE A 10 -72.41 13.69 48.51
N ALA A 11 -72.30 14.85 47.86
CA ALA A 11 -71.56 15.01 46.60
C ALA A 11 -70.26 15.82 46.76
N LEU A 12 -69.91 16.25 47.98
CA LEU A 12 -68.79 17.17 48.23
C LEU A 12 -67.69 16.61 49.16
N SER A 13 -67.81 15.37 49.63
CA SER A 13 -66.86 14.77 50.58
C SER A 13 -66.03 13.59 50.03
N VAL A 14 -66.14 13.29 48.73
CA VAL A 14 -65.24 12.34 48.04
C VAL A 14 -64.12 13.06 47.24
N LEU A 15 -64.20 14.39 47.11
CA LEU A 15 -63.15 15.23 46.50
C LEU A 15 -62.02 15.63 47.46
N GLY A 16 -62.12 15.30 48.76
CA GLY A 16 -61.17 15.73 49.81
C GLY A 16 -59.95 14.83 50.00
N LEU A 17 -59.92 13.63 49.41
CA LEU A 17 -58.82 12.65 49.55
C LEU A 17 -58.15 12.26 48.23
N PHE A 18 -58.48 12.94 47.13
CA PHE A 18 -57.60 13.07 45.96
C PHE A 18 -56.90 14.42 46.06
N GLY A 19 -55.83 14.45 46.86
CA GLY A 19 -55.20 15.66 47.36
C GLY A 19 -54.84 16.68 46.28
N ILE A 20 -54.97 17.97 46.65
CA ILE A 20 -54.63 19.16 45.86
C ILE A 20 -53.23 19.05 45.19
N GLY A 21 -52.30 18.26 45.78
CA GLY A 21 -50.99 17.97 45.19
C GLY A 21 -51.02 17.17 43.86
N GLN A 22 -52.04 16.35 43.60
CA GLN A 22 -52.22 15.65 42.31
C GLN A 22 -52.68 16.63 41.22
N LEU A 23 -53.54 17.60 41.57
CA LEU A 23 -54.02 18.63 40.63
C LEU A 23 -52.90 19.58 40.19
N VAL A 24 -51.99 19.95 41.11
CA VAL A 24 -50.81 20.78 40.76
C VAL A 24 -49.90 20.04 39.77
N LYS A 25 -49.59 18.76 40.03
CA LYS A 25 -48.79 17.92 39.11
C LYS A 25 -49.46 17.76 37.75
N PHE A 26 -50.78 17.56 37.73
CA PHE A 26 -51.56 17.46 36.50
C PHE A 26 -51.56 18.76 35.69
N SER A 27 -51.71 19.92 36.35
CA SER A 27 -51.66 21.22 35.65
C SER A 27 -50.29 21.51 35.05
N GLN A 28 -49.22 21.11 35.75
CA GLN A 28 -47.84 21.28 35.28
C GLN A 28 -47.52 20.34 34.12
N SER A 29 -47.97 19.07 34.19
CA SER A 29 -47.82 18.13 33.06
C SER A 29 -48.64 18.55 31.85
N TYR A 30 -49.85 19.08 32.06
CA TYR A 30 -50.69 19.61 30.98
C TYR A 30 -50.04 20.79 30.26
N ALA A 31 -49.51 21.77 31.02
CA ALA A 31 -48.84 22.93 30.44
C ALA A 31 -47.58 22.53 29.65
N ALA A 32 -46.77 21.59 30.18
CA ALA A 32 -45.61 21.07 29.49
C ALA A 32 -45.97 20.35 28.18
N GLN A 33 -47.04 19.54 28.17
CA GLN A 33 -47.52 18.85 26.96
C GLN A 33 -47.98 19.82 25.87
N GLN A 34 -48.73 20.87 26.25
CA GLN A 34 -49.16 21.91 25.31
C GLN A 34 -47.98 22.69 24.72
N GLN A 35 -46.92 22.90 25.51
CA GLN A 35 -45.71 23.55 25.03
C GLN A 35 -44.97 22.67 24.02
N VAL A 36 -44.90 21.36 24.25
CA VAL A 36 -44.28 20.39 23.33
C VAL A 36 -45.05 20.34 22.01
N LEU A 37 -46.38 20.22 22.04
CA LEU A 37 -47.21 20.22 20.82
C LEU A 37 -47.03 21.50 19.98
N LYS A 38 -46.70 22.64 20.60
CA LYS A 38 -46.39 23.89 19.89
C LYS A 38 -44.97 23.93 19.31
N GLN A 39 -44.01 23.29 19.97
CA GLN A 39 -42.60 23.27 19.55
C GLN A 39 -42.31 22.21 18.49
N VAL A 40 -43.05 21.09 18.52
CA VAL A 40 -42.83 19.97 17.60
C VAL A 40 -42.98 20.37 16.13
N PRO A 41 -43.98 21.15 15.68
CA PRO A 41 -44.05 21.59 14.29
C PRO A 41 -42.80 22.35 13.83
N THR A 42 -42.25 23.21 14.69
CA THR A 42 -41.00 23.93 14.42
C THR A 42 -39.82 22.98 14.37
N LEU A 43 -39.72 22.05 15.32
CA LEU A 43 -38.69 21.01 15.32
C LEU A 43 -38.76 20.16 14.03
N LEU A 44 -39.96 19.75 13.62
CA LEU A 44 -40.19 19.00 12.38
C LEU A 44 -39.76 19.80 11.15
N ALA A 45 -40.15 21.07 11.07
CA ALA A 45 -39.78 21.95 9.95
C ALA A 45 -38.26 22.17 9.85
N GLU A 46 -37.59 22.39 10.99
CA GLU A 46 -36.13 22.49 11.06
C GLU A 46 -35.43 21.18 10.67
N THR A 47 -36.01 20.05 11.10
CA THR A 47 -35.46 18.70 10.89
C THR A 47 -35.63 18.24 9.44
N GLU A 48 -36.73 18.61 8.78
CA GLU A 48 -36.95 18.34 7.36
C GLU A 48 -35.94 19.08 6.47
N GLN A 49 -35.42 20.23 6.94
CA GLN A 49 -34.32 20.96 6.30
C GLN A 49 -32.93 20.42 6.67
N SER A 50 -32.80 19.13 7.00
CA SER A 50 -31.56 18.44 7.40
C SER A 50 -30.34 18.63 6.49
N GLN A 51 -30.50 19.21 5.29
CA GLN A 51 -29.39 19.60 4.41
C GLN A 51 -28.53 20.73 5.00
N GLY A 52 -29.02 21.50 5.97
CA GLY A 52 -28.29 22.61 6.60
C GLY A 52 -27.45 22.25 7.82
N LEU A 53 -27.44 20.98 8.25
CA LEU A 53 -26.64 20.55 9.40
C LEU A 53 -25.16 20.48 9.01
N ALA A 54 -24.26 20.95 9.88
CA ALA A 54 -22.84 21.11 9.55
C ALA A 54 -21.98 19.90 9.98
N SER A 55 -22.49 19.03 10.85
CA SER A 55 -21.72 17.93 11.42
C SER A 55 -22.54 16.72 11.85
N ILE A 56 -21.85 15.58 12.03
CA ILE A 56 -22.41 14.36 12.64
C ILE A 56 -22.90 14.63 14.06
N GLY A 57 -22.21 15.51 14.80
CA GLY A 57 -22.62 15.92 16.14
C GLY A 57 -24.00 16.58 16.15
N ASP A 58 -24.26 17.47 15.17
CA ASP A 58 -25.56 18.13 15.04
C ASP A 58 -26.67 17.15 14.65
N LEU A 59 -26.38 16.18 13.76
CA LEU A 59 -27.32 15.11 13.43
C LEU A 59 -27.72 14.30 14.66
N LYS A 60 -26.74 13.87 15.47
CA LYS A 60 -27.00 13.11 16.71
C LYS A 60 -27.77 13.94 17.74
N ALA A 61 -27.44 15.22 17.88
CA ALA A 61 -28.16 16.11 18.78
C ALA A 61 -29.63 16.28 18.37
N LYS A 62 -29.90 16.46 17.07
CA LYS A 62 -31.27 16.52 16.53
C LYS A 62 -32.01 15.19 16.68
N GLN A 63 -31.35 14.06 16.43
CA GLN A 63 -31.91 12.74 16.68
C GLN A 63 -32.35 12.57 18.15
N LYS A 64 -31.48 12.96 19.09
CA LYS A 64 -31.81 12.93 20.52
C LYS A 64 -33.02 13.80 20.87
N GLN A 65 -33.12 15.00 20.29
CA GLN A 65 -34.28 15.88 20.48
C GLN A 65 -35.59 15.24 19.98
N LEU A 66 -35.55 14.54 18.84
CA LEU A 66 -36.70 13.78 18.32
C LEU A 66 -37.11 12.66 19.28
N GLN A 67 -36.13 11.92 19.82
CA GLN A 67 -36.38 10.84 20.78
C GLN A 67 -37.01 11.36 22.09
N GLU A 68 -36.53 12.47 22.62
CA GLU A 68 -37.09 13.12 23.81
C GLU A 68 -38.53 13.64 23.56
N ALA A 69 -38.78 14.22 22.38
CA ALA A 69 -40.11 14.63 21.97
C ALA A 69 -41.07 13.43 21.82
N ALA A 70 -40.61 12.32 21.23
CA ALA A 70 -41.39 11.09 21.10
C ALA A 70 -41.80 10.52 22.47
N LEU A 71 -40.86 10.43 23.42
CA LEU A 71 -41.14 9.98 24.79
C LEU A 71 -42.18 10.86 25.48
N THR A 72 -42.11 12.17 25.23
CA THR A 72 -43.06 13.12 25.83
C THR A 72 -44.47 12.99 25.24
N LEU A 73 -44.59 12.79 23.93
CA LEU A 73 -45.88 12.56 23.25
C LEU A 73 -46.52 11.22 23.62
N GLN A 74 -45.71 10.16 23.80
CA GLN A 74 -46.20 8.85 24.27
C GLN A 74 -46.82 8.91 25.68
N GLY A 75 -46.38 9.86 26.51
CA GLY A 75 -46.92 10.08 27.85
C GLY A 75 -48.26 10.81 27.90
N ILE A 76 -48.84 11.23 26.76
CA ILE A 76 -50.12 11.95 26.73
C ILE A 76 -51.27 10.95 26.93
N PRO A 77 -52.07 11.08 28.02
CA PRO A 77 -53.15 10.15 28.28
C PRO A 77 -54.34 10.40 27.35
N ASN A 78 -55.05 9.33 26.98
CA ASN A 78 -56.30 9.42 26.21
C ASN A 78 -57.47 9.84 27.11
N LEU A 79 -57.47 11.11 27.54
CA LEU A 79 -58.49 11.70 28.40
C LEU A 79 -59.19 12.87 27.68
N PRO A 80 -60.47 13.15 27.98
CA PRO A 80 -61.17 14.33 27.44
C PRO A 80 -60.40 15.63 27.73
N GLY A 81 -60.21 16.47 26.72
CA GLY A 81 -59.49 17.75 26.82
C GLY A 81 -58.00 17.69 26.44
N PHE A 82 -57.48 16.50 26.09
CA PHE A 82 -56.17 16.33 25.46
C PHE A 82 -56.34 16.01 23.98
N ASP A 83 -55.47 16.57 23.14
CA ASP A 83 -55.45 16.28 21.71
C ASP A 83 -54.64 15.01 21.42
N HIS A 84 -55.17 13.87 21.88
CA HIS A 84 -54.50 12.58 21.77
C HIS A 84 -54.32 12.16 20.30
N GLU A 85 -55.29 12.45 19.43
CA GLU A 85 -55.20 12.10 18.00
C GLU A 85 -54.07 12.86 17.29
N GLN A 86 -53.95 14.17 17.56
CA GLN A 86 -52.83 14.96 17.04
C GLN A 86 -51.49 14.45 17.59
N ALA A 87 -51.43 14.11 18.89
CA ALA A 87 -50.23 13.57 19.50
C ALA A 87 -49.77 12.26 18.84
N GLN A 88 -50.70 11.33 18.56
CA GLN A 88 -50.38 10.07 17.87
C GLN A 88 -49.92 10.30 16.43
N THR A 89 -50.60 11.18 15.68
CA THR A 89 -50.20 11.53 14.31
C THR A 89 -48.79 12.12 14.27
N THR A 90 -48.50 13.01 15.23
CA THR A 90 -47.20 13.65 15.38
C THR A 90 -46.11 12.66 15.78
N LEU A 91 -46.45 11.72 16.68
CA LEU A 91 -45.55 10.65 17.10
C LEU A 91 -45.11 9.78 15.92
N THR A 92 -46.04 9.37 15.05
CA THR A 92 -45.71 8.59 13.84
C THR A 92 -44.73 9.35 12.95
N ARG A 93 -44.97 10.65 12.70
CA ARG A 93 -44.07 11.48 11.89
C ARG A 93 -42.67 11.62 12.53
N ILE A 94 -42.59 11.79 13.84
CA ILE A 94 -41.31 11.84 14.56
C ILE A 94 -40.57 10.50 14.42
N GLN A 95 -41.26 9.37 14.57
CA GLN A 95 -40.65 8.04 14.44
C GLN A 95 -40.06 7.81 13.05
N GLU A 96 -40.76 8.23 11.99
CA GLU A 96 -40.23 8.16 10.62
C GLU A 96 -38.98 9.03 10.42
N LEU A 97 -38.96 10.25 10.98
CA LEU A 97 -37.79 11.13 10.91
C LEU A 97 -36.63 10.60 11.74
N ASP A 98 -36.88 10.08 12.94
CA ASP A 98 -35.86 9.47 13.79
C ASP A 98 -35.17 8.30 13.06
N GLN A 99 -35.94 7.45 12.37
CA GLN A 99 -35.37 6.38 11.54
C GLN A 99 -34.50 6.91 10.40
N LYS A 100 -34.93 7.97 9.69
CA LYS A 100 -34.12 8.61 8.63
C LYS A 100 -32.82 9.20 9.19
N PHE A 101 -32.89 9.84 10.36
CA PHE A 101 -31.71 10.38 11.03
C PHE A 101 -30.77 9.27 11.50
N ALA A 102 -31.30 8.19 12.07
CA ALA A 102 -30.50 7.03 12.47
C ALA A 102 -29.72 6.43 11.30
N GLN A 103 -30.40 6.23 10.15
CA GLN A 103 -29.75 5.75 8.93
C GLN A 103 -28.67 6.72 8.44
N ARG A 104 -28.95 8.03 8.44
CA ARG A 104 -27.98 9.03 8.03
C ARG A 104 -26.77 9.06 8.96
N VAL A 105 -26.97 9.05 10.28
CA VAL A 105 -25.89 8.98 11.28
C VAL A 105 -25.01 7.77 11.02
N GLN A 106 -25.60 6.59 10.79
CA GLN A 106 -24.85 5.38 10.48
C GLN A 106 -24.00 5.52 9.21
N VAL A 107 -24.55 6.09 8.14
CA VAL A 107 -23.81 6.34 6.89
C VAL A 107 -22.65 7.31 7.11
N GLU A 108 -22.86 8.39 7.85
CA GLU A 108 -21.83 9.40 8.13
C GLU A 108 -20.71 8.82 9.01
N GLU A 109 -21.05 8.00 10.02
CA GLU A 109 -20.08 7.32 10.87
C GLU A 109 -19.25 6.32 10.07
N GLN A 110 -19.89 5.46 9.28
CA GLN A 110 -19.18 4.50 8.43
C GLN A 110 -18.25 5.22 7.45
N SER A 111 -18.73 6.29 6.83
CA SER A 111 -17.94 7.08 5.89
C SER A 111 -16.73 7.71 6.57
N ALA A 112 -16.89 8.21 7.80
CA ALA A 112 -15.78 8.75 8.59
C ALA A 112 -14.72 7.68 8.91
N THR A 113 -15.16 6.48 9.30
CA THR A 113 -14.26 5.33 9.52
C THR A 113 -13.54 4.90 8.24
N ASP A 114 -14.24 4.86 7.10
CA ASP A 114 -13.66 4.51 5.80
C ASP A 114 -12.60 5.54 5.38
N LEU A 115 -12.88 6.84 5.55
CA LEU A 115 -11.93 7.91 5.27
C LEU A 115 -10.68 7.84 6.15
N GLU A 116 -10.84 7.60 7.46
CA GLU A 116 -9.72 7.45 8.39
C GLU A 116 -8.84 6.25 8.02
N THR A 117 -9.48 5.11 7.74
CA THR A 117 -8.79 3.87 7.34
C THR A 117 -8.04 4.08 6.02
N ALA A 118 -8.66 4.73 5.04
CA ALA A 118 -8.02 5.05 3.77
C ALA A 118 -6.79 5.95 3.94
N ARG A 119 -6.87 6.98 4.80
CA ARG A 119 -5.73 7.87 5.11
C ARG A 119 -4.57 7.11 5.76
N LYS A 120 -4.88 6.18 6.66
CA LYS A 120 -3.86 5.32 7.29
C LYS A 120 -3.16 4.46 6.24
N LEU A 121 -3.92 3.79 5.37
CA LEU A 121 -3.38 2.98 4.28
C LEU A 121 -2.54 3.80 3.30
N ASP A 122 -2.98 5.01 2.94
CA ASP A 122 -2.22 5.94 2.08
C ASP A 122 -0.89 6.38 2.71
N THR A 123 -0.88 6.61 4.02
CA THR A 123 0.33 6.96 4.77
C THR A 123 1.32 5.79 4.77
N GLU A 124 0.86 4.60 5.14
CA GLU A 124 1.70 3.39 5.16
C GLU A 124 2.26 3.06 3.77
N ALA A 125 1.42 3.16 2.73
CA ALA A 125 1.85 2.96 1.34
C ALA A 125 2.89 4.00 0.90
N SER A 126 2.70 5.27 1.28
CA SER A 126 3.64 6.35 1.00
C SER A 126 5.00 6.13 1.67
N GLU A 127 5.02 5.63 2.90
CA GLU A 127 6.27 5.31 3.62
C GLU A 127 7.03 4.18 2.93
N LEU A 128 6.35 3.11 2.54
CA LEU A 128 6.91 2.00 1.77
C LEU A 128 7.45 2.45 0.40
N ALA A 129 6.75 3.35 -0.30
CA ALA A 129 7.15 3.79 -1.63
C ALA A 129 8.29 4.82 -1.64
N LYS A 130 8.41 5.64 -0.59
CA LYS A 130 9.40 6.73 -0.49
C LYS A 130 10.74 6.30 0.10
N ASN A 131 10.81 5.14 0.75
CA ASN A 131 12.06 4.66 1.33
C ASN A 131 13.10 4.43 0.20
N PRO A 132 14.29 5.05 0.28
CA PRO A 132 15.31 4.91 -0.77
C PRO A 132 15.84 3.47 -0.91
N ASN A 133 15.69 2.65 0.14
CA ASN A 133 16.13 1.26 0.18
C ASN A 133 14.98 0.27 -0.09
N SER A 134 13.82 0.74 -0.53
CA SER A 134 12.67 -0.15 -0.78
C SER A 134 13.00 -1.22 -1.81
N THR A 135 12.58 -2.44 -1.52
CA THR A 135 12.66 -3.56 -2.46
C THR A 135 11.44 -3.59 -3.38
N PRO A 136 11.45 -4.39 -4.46
CA PRO A 136 10.27 -4.61 -5.28
C PRO A 136 9.07 -5.09 -4.43
N GLU A 137 9.31 -5.94 -3.42
CA GLU A 137 8.27 -6.44 -2.51
C GLU A 137 7.61 -5.30 -1.72
N ASP A 138 8.37 -4.33 -1.22
CA ASP A 138 7.83 -3.15 -0.54
C ASP A 138 6.93 -2.32 -1.48
N TRP A 139 7.31 -2.20 -2.75
CA TRP A 139 6.51 -1.50 -3.75
C TRP A 139 5.22 -2.25 -4.07
N TYR A 140 5.23 -3.58 -4.16
CA TYR A 140 4.00 -4.36 -4.33
C TYR A 140 3.06 -4.18 -3.12
N GLN A 141 3.59 -4.19 -1.89
CA GLN A 141 2.80 -3.92 -0.69
C GLN A 141 2.20 -2.50 -0.68
N ALA A 142 2.98 -1.48 -1.08
CA ALA A 142 2.50 -0.12 -1.20
C ALA A 142 1.35 0.00 -2.22
N ARG A 143 1.48 -0.65 -3.38
CA ARG A 143 0.45 -0.71 -4.42
C ARG A 143 -0.85 -1.29 -3.87
N ASP A 144 -0.77 -2.43 -3.18
CA ASP A 144 -1.95 -3.13 -2.66
C ASP A 144 -2.67 -2.30 -1.57
N LYS A 145 -1.91 -1.58 -0.73
CA LYS A 145 -2.47 -0.64 0.25
C LYS A 145 -3.18 0.55 -0.40
N TRP A 146 -2.58 1.16 -1.42
CA TRP A 146 -3.25 2.24 -2.18
C TRP A 146 -4.49 1.75 -2.93
N GLN A 147 -4.49 0.52 -3.45
CA GLN A 147 -5.68 -0.08 -4.04
C GLN A 147 -6.81 -0.23 -3.02
N GLN A 148 -6.50 -0.69 -1.80
CA GLN A 148 -7.48 -0.78 -0.70
C GLN A 148 -8.01 0.61 -0.31
N ALA A 149 -7.11 1.61 -0.20
CA ALA A 149 -7.49 2.99 0.11
C ALA A 149 -8.44 3.56 -0.96
N ASN A 150 -8.18 3.34 -2.24
CA ASN A 150 -9.09 3.72 -3.33
C ASN A 150 -10.48 3.09 -3.14
N GLY A 151 -10.54 1.79 -2.86
CA GLY A 151 -11.81 1.08 -2.67
C GLY A 151 -12.62 1.56 -1.46
N LEU A 152 -11.96 2.06 -0.40
CA LEU A 152 -12.65 2.69 0.73
C LEU A 152 -13.18 4.09 0.38
N LEU A 153 -12.36 4.92 -0.28
CA LEU A 153 -12.74 6.27 -0.66
C LEU A 153 -13.87 6.31 -1.71
N GLU A 154 -13.92 5.32 -2.61
CA GLU A 154 -14.99 5.18 -3.61
C GLU A 154 -16.35 4.79 -3.01
N LYS A 155 -16.37 4.15 -1.83
CA LYS A 155 -17.61 3.76 -1.15
C LYS A 155 -18.30 4.92 -0.45
N ILE A 156 -17.58 6.01 -0.17
CA ILE A 156 -18.11 7.17 0.56
C ILE A 156 -19.19 7.86 -0.30
N PRO A 157 -20.46 7.91 0.15
CA PRO A 157 -21.53 8.53 -0.61
C PRO A 157 -21.33 10.04 -0.78
N ALA A 158 -21.77 10.58 -1.92
CA ALA A 158 -21.61 11.98 -2.27
C ALA A 158 -22.47 12.97 -1.45
N ASN A 159 -23.34 12.47 -0.58
CA ASN A 159 -24.21 13.25 0.29
C ASN A 159 -23.74 13.27 1.76
N THR A 160 -22.50 12.86 2.02
CA THR A 160 -21.89 12.88 3.36
C THR A 160 -21.16 14.20 3.63
N PHE A 161 -20.97 14.54 4.90
CA PHE A 161 -20.24 15.75 5.30
C PHE A 161 -18.77 15.76 4.89
N ILE A 162 -18.22 14.60 4.57
CA ILE A 162 -16.80 14.41 4.26
C ILE A 162 -16.54 14.14 2.76
N THR A 163 -17.53 14.38 1.91
CA THR A 163 -17.47 14.09 0.47
C THR A 163 -16.28 14.78 -0.21
N ASP A 164 -16.02 16.05 0.11
CA ASP A 164 -14.95 16.81 -0.54
C ASP A 164 -13.56 16.30 -0.11
N GLN A 165 -13.39 15.95 1.17
CA GLN A 165 -12.17 15.34 1.69
C GLN A 165 -11.93 13.95 1.07
N ALA A 166 -12.99 13.15 0.92
CA ALA A 166 -12.92 11.84 0.28
C ALA A 166 -12.52 11.94 -1.19
N ARG A 167 -13.12 12.87 -1.95
CA ARG A 167 -12.78 13.12 -3.36
C ARG A 167 -11.34 13.58 -3.54
N THR A 168 -10.90 14.53 -2.71
CA THR A 168 -9.52 15.03 -2.73
C THR A 168 -8.53 13.90 -2.42
N GLY A 169 -8.83 13.10 -1.39
CA GLY A 169 -8.03 11.92 -1.06
C GLY A 169 -7.98 10.89 -2.19
N LEU A 170 -9.11 10.63 -2.84
CA LEU A 170 -9.21 9.65 -3.93
C LEU A 170 -8.35 10.06 -5.13
N GLU A 171 -8.35 11.34 -5.50
CA GLU A 171 -7.50 11.86 -6.58
C GLU A 171 -6.01 11.69 -6.26
N ALA A 172 -5.61 12.01 -5.02
CA ALA A 172 -4.24 11.86 -4.57
C ALA A 172 -3.79 10.39 -4.58
N VAL A 173 -4.58 9.49 -3.99
CA VAL A 173 -4.28 8.04 -3.95
C VAL A 173 -4.21 7.45 -5.35
N ARG A 174 -5.15 7.78 -6.25
CA ARG A 174 -5.12 7.33 -7.65
C ARG A 174 -3.88 7.80 -8.39
N THR A 175 -3.44 9.04 -8.17
CA THR A 175 -2.22 9.58 -8.76
C THR A 175 -0.99 8.82 -8.28
N ASN A 176 -0.86 8.61 -6.96
CA ASN A 176 0.23 7.86 -6.36
C ASN A 176 0.27 6.41 -6.85
N TYR A 177 -0.89 5.75 -6.88
CA TYR A 177 -1.06 4.38 -7.39
C TYR A 177 -0.62 4.26 -8.86
N ALA A 178 -1.04 5.20 -9.71
CA ALA A 178 -0.67 5.20 -11.12
C ALA A 178 0.85 5.37 -11.33
N LEU A 179 1.47 6.30 -10.60
CA LEU A 179 2.92 6.52 -10.66
C LEU A 179 3.70 5.28 -10.22
N LEU A 180 3.27 4.62 -9.14
CA LEU A 180 3.92 3.40 -8.67
C LEU A 180 3.76 2.23 -9.64
N ASN A 181 2.60 2.09 -10.28
CA ASN A 181 2.41 1.06 -11.31
C ASN A 181 3.32 1.29 -12.52
N GLN A 182 3.55 2.53 -12.94
CA GLN A 182 4.54 2.83 -13.98
C GLN A 182 5.96 2.43 -13.55
N LYS A 183 6.32 2.70 -12.29
CA LYS A 183 7.60 2.28 -11.72
C LYS A 183 7.76 0.76 -11.67
N LEU A 184 6.75 0.04 -11.20
CA LEU A 184 6.73 -1.42 -11.16
C LEU A 184 6.85 -2.02 -12.57
N ALA A 185 6.14 -1.48 -13.55
CA ALA A 185 6.25 -1.93 -14.94
C ALA A 185 7.66 -1.70 -15.54
N LEU A 186 8.30 -0.57 -15.20
CA LEU A 186 9.70 -0.31 -15.58
C LEU A 186 10.64 -1.32 -14.93
N GLU A 187 10.42 -1.62 -13.64
CA GLU A 187 11.23 -2.58 -12.89
C GLU A 187 11.09 -4.00 -13.44
N ASP A 188 9.87 -4.47 -13.69
CA ASP A 188 9.63 -5.81 -14.25
C ASP A 188 10.27 -5.95 -15.65
N LYS A 189 10.19 -4.89 -16.48
CA LYS A 189 10.87 -4.88 -17.78
C LYS A 189 12.39 -4.91 -17.65
N ALA A 190 12.96 -4.21 -16.67
CA ALA A 190 14.38 -4.24 -16.39
C ALA A 190 14.84 -5.64 -15.99
N ILE A 191 14.11 -6.29 -15.08
CA ILE A 191 14.36 -7.66 -14.63
C ILE A 191 14.26 -8.67 -15.78
N GLN A 192 13.21 -8.58 -16.61
CA GLN A 192 13.06 -9.46 -17.78
C GLN A 192 14.19 -9.28 -18.81
N THR A 193 14.62 -8.03 -19.02
CA THR A 193 15.74 -7.73 -19.91
C THR A 193 17.05 -8.32 -19.39
N MET A 194 17.27 -8.22 -18.08
CA MET A 194 18.41 -8.81 -17.38
C MET A 194 18.40 -10.34 -17.49
N ASP A 195 17.28 -10.99 -17.16
CA ASP A 195 17.11 -12.45 -17.29
C ASP A 195 17.39 -12.92 -18.73
N THR A 196 16.88 -12.20 -19.73
CA THR A 196 17.12 -12.52 -21.15
C THR A 196 18.60 -12.38 -21.50
N ALA A 197 19.28 -11.35 -20.99
CA ALA A 197 20.71 -11.16 -21.24
C ALA A 197 21.53 -12.33 -20.66
N MET A 198 21.21 -12.76 -19.45
CA MET A 198 21.84 -13.92 -18.80
C MET A 198 21.65 -15.20 -19.60
N GLU A 199 20.43 -15.49 -20.06
CA GLU A 199 20.17 -16.68 -20.88
C GLU A 199 20.90 -16.65 -22.22
N VAL A 200 21.08 -15.47 -22.81
CA VAL A 200 21.85 -15.32 -24.05
C VAL A 200 23.34 -15.53 -23.79
N ALA A 201 23.87 -15.03 -22.67
CA ALA A 201 25.25 -15.26 -22.23
C ALA A 201 25.53 -16.73 -21.92
N GLU A 202 24.64 -17.43 -21.21
CA GLU A 202 24.75 -18.88 -20.94
C GLU A 202 24.85 -19.69 -22.26
N ARG A 203 24.14 -19.28 -23.32
CA ARG A 203 24.27 -19.91 -24.64
C ARG A 203 25.63 -19.62 -25.28
N ALA A 204 26.14 -18.40 -25.14
CA ALA A 204 27.46 -18.04 -25.62
C ALA A 204 28.55 -18.91 -24.97
N GLU A 205 28.45 -19.09 -23.65
CA GLU A 205 29.36 -19.94 -22.86
C GLU A 205 29.32 -21.40 -23.32
N LYS A 206 28.13 -21.95 -23.62
CA LYS A 206 28.01 -23.33 -24.12
C LYS A 206 28.77 -23.57 -25.42
N PHE A 207 28.84 -22.58 -26.31
CA PHE A 207 29.65 -22.67 -27.53
C PHE A 207 31.16 -22.66 -27.26
N THR A 208 31.60 -22.25 -26.07
CA THR A 208 33.01 -22.15 -25.67
C THR A 208 33.44 -23.24 -24.68
N GLN A 209 32.59 -24.23 -24.40
CA GLN A 209 32.90 -25.29 -23.41
C GLN A 209 33.69 -26.47 -23.98
N GLN A 210 33.68 -26.69 -25.29
CA GLN A 210 34.27 -27.88 -25.92
C GLN A 210 35.58 -27.53 -26.65
N SER A 211 36.69 -28.03 -26.12
CA SER A 211 37.99 -28.05 -26.81
C SER A 211 38.20 -29.38 -27.54
N PRO A 212 38.74 -29.40 -28.77
CA PRO A 212 39.23 -28.25 -29.54
C PRO A 212 38.09 -27.37 -30.08
N TYR A 213 38.29 -26.05 -30.00
CA TYR A 213 37.30 -25.07 -30.47
C TYR A 213 37.14 -25.10 -31.99
N ARG A 214 35.90 -24.96 -32.47
CA ARG A 214 35.60 -24.79 -33.90
C ARG A 214 35.35 -23.32 -34.20
N LEU A 215 35.83 -22.83 -35.34
CA LEU A 215 35.64 -21.44 -35.75
C LEU A 215 34.14 -21.06 -35.78
N ALA A 216 33.29 -21.96 -36.28
CA ALA A 216 31.84 -21.75 -36.33
C ALA A 216 31.22 -21.56 -34.92
N ASP A 217 31.65 -22.34 -33.94
CA ASP A 217 31.15 -22.24 -32.56
C ASP A 217 31.58 -20.92 -31.91
N LEU A 218 32.84 -20.50 -32.11
CA LEU A 218 33.31 -19.20 -31.59
C LEU A 218 32.59 -18.01 -32.23
N VAL A 219 32.29 -18.06 -33.54
CA VAL A 219 31.49 -17.01 -34.21
C VAL A 219 30.07 -16.94 -33.64
N ASN A 220 29.46 -18.09 -33.33
CA ASN A 220 28.17 -18.14 -32.66
C ASN A 220 28.27 -17.56 -31.23
N ALA A 221 29.28 -17.95 -30.46
CA ALA A 221 29.54 -17.41 -29.13
C ALA A 221 29.66 -15.88 -29.15
N ARG A 222 30.48 -15.33 -30.07
CA ARG A 222 30.64 -13.89 -30.27
C ARG A 222 29.30 -13.19 -30.53
N THR A 223 28.48 -13.78 -31.41
CA THR A 223 27.15 -13.22 -31.75
C THR A 223 26.24 -13.17 -30.53
N HIS A 224 26.25 -14.21 -29.70
CA HIS A 224 25.48 -14.25 -28.45
C HIS A 224 26.01 -13.24 -27.42
N TRP A 225 27.33 -13.12 -27.22
CA TRP A 225 27.91 -12.12 -26.31
C TRP A 225 27.52 -10.68 -26.69
N VAL A 226 27.65 -10.33 -27.98
CA VAL A 226 27.22 -9.01 -28.49
C VAL A 226 25.74 -8.76 -28.19
N ARG A 227 24.88 -9.77 -28.38
CA ARG A 227 23.45 -9.64 -28.10
C ARG A 227 23.18 -9.49 -26.60
N ALA A 228 23.88 -10.21 -25.74
CA ALA A 228 23.74 -10.10 -24.28
C ALA A 228 24.13 -8.68 -23.81
N ILE A 229 25.25 -8.14 -24.29
CA ILE A 229 25.69 -6.76 -24.01
C ILE A 229 24.65 -5.73 -24.47
N GLN A 230 24.08 -5.90 -25.68
CA GLN A 230 23.02 -5.03 -26.17
C GLN A 230 21.75 -5.06 -25.31
N LEU A 231 21.43 -6.20 -24.69
CA LEU A 231 20.30 -6.32 -23.76
C LEU A 231 20.60 -5.62 -22.44
N LEU A 232 21.80 -5.82 -21.86
CA LEU A 232 22.20 -5.14 -20.63
C LEU A 232 22.20 -3.62 -20.77
N ASN A 233 22.64 -3.09 -21.91
CA ASN A 233 22.58 -1.66 -22.23
C ASN A 233 21.15 -1.08 -22.36
N ARG A 234 20.11 -1.92 -22.39
CA ARG A 234 18.70 -1.50 -22.39
C ARG A 234 18.07 -1.50 -21.00
N VAL A 235 18.79 -1.97 -19.98
CA VAL A 235 18.33 -1.91 -18.59
C VAL A 235 18.31 -0.43 -18.16
N PRO A 236 17.16 0.11 -17.75
CA PRO A 236 17.08 1.52 -17.34
C PRO A 236 17.97 1.82 -16.13
N GLU A 237 18.72 2.91 -16.17
CA GLU A 237 19.60 3.35 -15.07
C GLU A 237 18.86 3.60 -13.75
N THR A 238 17.55 3.88 -13.83
CA THR A 238 16.70 4.12 -12.65
C THR A 238 16.11 2.84 -12.06
N SER A 239 16.31 1.68 -12.70
CA SER A 239 15.83 0.40 -12.20
C SER A 239 16.73 -0.15 -11.09
N THR A 240 16.23 -1.08 -10.29
CA THR A 240 17.07 -1.71 -9.27
C THR A 240 18.09 -2.68 -9.86
N ALA A 241 17.87 -3.15 -11.10
CA ALA A 241 18.79 -4.00 -11.84
C ALA A 241 19.96 -3.25 -12.51
N ALA A 242 19.99 -1.91 -12.46
CA ALA A 242 21.00 -1.11 -13.17
C ALA A 242 22.44 -1.39 -12.72
N ASN A 243 22.66 -1.54 -11.40
CA ASN A 243 23.99 -1.81 -10.86
C ASN A 243 24.49 -3.20 -11.30
N ASP A 244 23.63 -4.21 -11.21
CA ASP A 244 23.98 -5.59 -11.60
C ASP A 244 24.21 -5.68 -13.12
N ALA A 245 23.40 -4.98 -13.92
CA ALA A 245 23.61 -4.90 -15.37
C ALA A 245 24.98 -4.26 -15.71
N THR A 246 25.37 -3.21 -14.98
CA THR A 246 26.67 -2.55 -15.14
C THR A 246 27.83 -3.47 -14.76
N GLU A 247 27.65 -4.28 -13.71
CA GLU A 247 28.63 -5.29 -13.31
C GLU A 247 28.75 -6.38 -14.38
N PHE A 248 27.63 -6.93 -14.86
CA PHE A 248 27.62 -8.01 -15.84
C PHE A 248 28.20 -7.57 -17.19
N LEU A 249 28.03 -6.30 -17.57
CA LEU A 249 28.64 -5.75 -18.78
C LEU A 249 30.17 -5.94 -18.79
N GLN A 250 30.84 -5.73 -17.65
CA GLN A 250 32.30 -5.87 -17.57
C GLN A 250 32.77 -7.30 -17.84
N TYR A 251 32.02 -8.29 -17.34
CA TYR A 251 32.29 -9.71 -17.60
C TYR A 251 32.04 -10.05 -19.07
N TYR A 252 30.91 -9.60 -19.62
CA TYR A 252 30.51 -9.96 -20.98
C TYR A 252 31.40 -9.32 -22.04
N GLU A 253 31.87 -8.10 -21.81
CA GLU A 253 32.86 -7.42 -22.67
C GLU A 253 34.20 -8.18 -22.67
N ARG A 254 34.71 -8.58 -21.50
CA ARG A 254 35.93 -9.41 -21.43
C ARG A 254 35.78 -10.73 -22.16
N ASN A 255 34.65 -11.43 -21.98
CA ASN A 255 34.37 -12.68 -22.67
C ASN A 255 34.28 -12.48 -24.19
N LEU A 256 33.67 -11.38 -24.65
CA LEU A 256 33.60 -11.03 -26.06
C LEU A 256 34.98 -10.79 -26.66
N ASP A 257 35.85 -10.07 -25.94
CA ASP A 257 37.23 -9.81 -26.36
C ASP A 257 38.02 -11.12 -26.47
N SER A 258 37.93 -11.98 -25.44
CA SER A 258 38.56 -13.32 -25.44
C SER A 258 38.13 -14.16 -26.64
N VAL A 259 36.82 -14.24 -26.92
CA VAL A 259 36.29 -14.99 -28.08
C VAL A 259 36.75 -14.37 -29.40
N THR A 260 36.79 -13.04 -29.50
CA THR A 260 37.22 -12.34 -30.72
C THR A 260 38.69 -12.63 -31.01
N PHE A 261 39.55 -12.56 -29.99
CA PHE A 261 40.96 -12.90 -30.10
C PHE A 261 41.18 -14.36 -30.54
N ALA A 262 40.42 -15.30 -29.97
CA ALA A 262 40.46 -16.71 -30.37
C ALA A 262 40.06 -16.93 -31.84
N ILE A 263 39.02 -16.23 -32.33
CA ILE A 263 38.62 -16.25 -33.73
C ILE A 263 39.74 -15.76 -34.65
N GLU A 264 40.42 -14.68 -34.26
CA GLU A 264 41.53 -14.10 -35.03
C GLU A 264 42.73 -15.06 -35.10
N GLN A 265 43.07 -15.73 -34.00
CA GLN A 265 44.12 -16.76 -33.99
C GLN A 265 43.81 -17.92 -34.94
N LEU A 266 42.59 -18.48 -34.89
CA LEU A 266 42.20 -19.58 -35.78
C LEU A 266 42.28 -19.18 -37.25
N ARG A 267 41.75 -18.00 -37.60
CA ARG A 267 41.78 -17.49 -38.98
C ARG A 267 43.18 -17.23 -39.49
N GLY A 268 44.06 -16.68 -38.64
CA GLY A 268 45.47 -16.48 -38.99
C GLY A 268 46.19 -17.80 -39.23
N CYS A 269 45.95 -18.81 -38.39
CA CYS A 269 46.53 -20.13 -38.59
C CYS A 269 46.03 -20.80 -39.88
N GLU A 270 44.74 -20.71 -40.19
CA GLU A 270 44.16 -21.21 -41.45
C GLU A 270 44.80 -20.54 -42.68
N SER A 271 45.02 -19.21 -42.63
CA SER A 271 45.64 -18.48 -43.76
C SER A 271 47.11 -18.80 -43.96
N ASP A 272 47.86 -18.99 -42.87
CA ASP A 272 49.32 -19.11 -42.93
C ASP A 272 49.80 -20.53 -43.25
N THR A 273 49.03 -21.54 -42.84
CA THR A 273 49.49 -22.94 -42.88
C THR A 273 48.71 -23.83 -43.84
N GLY A 274 47.51 -23.41 -44.27
CA GLY A 274 46.59 -24.27 -45.02
C GLY A 274 46.13 -25.51 -44.24
N LEU A 275 46.37 -25.55 -42.92
CA LEU A 275 45.95 -26.63 -42.04
C LEU A 275 44.45 -26.52 -41.72
N THR A 276 43.83 -27.66 -41.44
CA THR A 276 42.44 -27.73 -41.00
C THR A 276 42.26 -27.20 -39.58
N ASP A 277 41.09 -26.66 -39.25
CA ASP A 277 40.70 -26.07 -37.94
C ASP A 277 41.21 -26.86 -36.72
N ARG A 278 41.23 -28.19 -36.83
CA ARG A 278 41.56 -29.10 -35.73
C ARG A 278 43.01 -29.02 -35.25
N LEU A 279 43.94 -28.63 -36.12
CA LEU A 279 45.36 -28.44 -35.74
C LEU A 279 45.59 -27.04 -35.18
N CYS A 280 44.91 -26.04 -35.72
CA CYS A 280 44.99 -24.66 -35.25
C CYS A 280 44.35 -24.44 -33.87
N ALA A 281 43.33 -25.22 -33.53
CA ALA A 281 42.61 -25.10 -32.27
C ALA A 281 43.36 -25.64 -31.04
N ALA A 282 44.50 -26.34 -31.20
CA ALA A 282 45.24 -26.94 -30.10
C ALA A 282 45.92 -25.90 -29.18
N ASP A 283 46.28 -24.73 -29.73
CA ASP A 283 47.02 -23.68 -29.02
C ASP A 283 46.16 -22.50 -28.57
N VAL A 284 44.87 -22.50 -28.91
CA VAL A 284 43.94 -21.43 -28.55
C VAL A 284 43.52 -21.58 -27.08
N SER A 285 44.07 -20.73 -26.22
CA SER A 285 43.60 -20.60 -24.85
C SER A 285 42.43 -19.62 -24.80
N LEU A 286 41.29 -20.09 -24.29
CA LEU A 286 40.08 -19.29 -24.14
C LEU A 286 39.62 -19.36 -22.67
N GLU A 287 39.62 -18.21 -22.00
CA GLU A 287 39.14 -18.06 -20.63
C GLU A 287 37.84 -17.25 -20.66
N ILE A 288 36.75 -17.89 -20.26
CA ILE A 288 35.41 -17.31 -20.18
C ILE A 288 35.00 -17.29 -18.71
N GLU A 289 34.69 -16.10 -18.21
CA GLU A 289 34.29 -15.88 -16.82
C GLU A 289 32.84 -15.38 -16.81
N MET A 290 31.93 -16.20 -16.27
CA MET A 290 30.58 -15.74 -15.97
C MET A 290 30.59 -14.92 -14.68
N PRO A 291 29.80 -13.83 -14.59
CA PRO A 291 29.64 -13.12 -13.33
C PRO A 291 29.16 -14.12 -12.26
N PRO A 292 29.67 -14.04 -11.03
CA PRO A 292 29.29 -14.95 -9.98
C PRO A 292 27.79 -14.87 -9.76
N VAL A 293 27.07 -15.96 -10.02
CA VAL A 293 25.67 -16.07 -9.65
C VAL A 293 25.65 -16.32 -8.15
N THR A 294 25.52 -15.26 -7.34
CA THR A 294 25.22 -15.43 -5.92
C THR A 294 23.79 -15.93 -5.82
N VAL A 295 23.61 -17.24 -5.90
CA VAL A 295 22.35 -17.89 -5.57
C VAL A 295 22.18 -17.67 -4.07
N ALA A 296 21.32 -16.73 -3.70
CA ALA A 296 20.84 -16.64 -2.33
C ALA A 296 20.06 -17.93 -2.06
N VAL A 297 20.73 -18.92 -1.47
CA VAL A 297 20.04 -20.07 -0.88
C VAL A 297 19.21 -19.48 0.25
N ASP A 298 17.90 -19.41 0.05
CA ASP A 298 16.96 -19.03 1.09
C ASP A 298 17.04 -20.09 2.20
N PRO A 299 17.60 -19.78 3.38
CA PRO A 299 17.73 -20.76 4.45
C PRO A 299 16.37 -21.12 5.08
N GLY A 300 15.27 -20.45 4.68
CA GLY A 300 13.91 -20.71 5.14
C GLY A 300 13.02 -21.46 4.13
N ALA A 301 13.45 -21.63 2.88
CA ALA A 301 12.71 -22.41 1.89
C ALA A 301 12.87 -23.91 2.18
N THR A 302 12.13 -24.38 3.18
CA THR A 302 11.94 -25.81 3.40
C THR A 302 11.23 -26.34 2.16
N GLU A 303 11.91 -27.18 1.37
CA GLU A 303 11.29 -27.89 0.25
C GLU A 303 10.05 -28.62 0.78
N GLN A 304 8.88 -28.02 0.60
CA GLN A 304 7.64 -28.74 0.82
C GLN A 304 7.60 -29.85 -0.22
N PRO A 305 7.50 -31.12 0.20
CA PRO A 305 7.41 -32.23 -0.74
C PRO A 305 6.22 -31.97 -1.66
N ILE A 306 6.47 -32.02 -2.97
CA ILE A 306 5.45 -31.93 -4.00
C ILE A 306 4.50 -33.11 -3.77
N ALA A 307 3.38 -32.84 -3.09
CA ALA A 307 2.28 -33.76 -2.96
C ALA A 307 1.69 -33.92 -4.36
N THR A 308 1.83 -35.13 -4.91
CA THR A 308 1.10 -35.57 -6.09
C THR A 308 -0.29 -35.95 -5.60
N ASP A 309 -1.21 -34.98 -5.63
CA ASP A 309 -2.62 -35.24 -5.34
C ASP A 309 -3.36 -35.53 -6.64
N ASP A 310 -3.80 -36.79 -6.72
CA ASP A 310 -4.77 -37.35 -7.65
C ASP A 310 -6.16 -37.26 -7.00
N SER A 311 -7.22 -37.11 -7.81
CA SER A 311 -8.65 -36.85 -7.49
C SER A 311 -9.02 -35.41 -7.08
N GLY A 312 -10.17 -34.82 -7.43
CA GLY A 312 -11.39 -35.28 -8.08
C GLY A 312 -12.39 -34.10 -8.13
N GLU A 313 -13.39 -34.21 -9.00
CA GLU A 313 -14.46 -33.24 -9.31
C GLU A 313 -15.21 -32.67 -8.09
N ALA A 314 -15.49 -31.35 -8.07
CA ALA A 314 -16.83 -30.79 -7.77
C ALA A 314 -16.91 -29.24 -7.84
N GLU A 315 -18.02 -28.82 -8.47
CA GLU A 315 -18.87 -27.62 -8.29
C GLU A 315 -18.30 -26.19 -8.37
N GLU A 316 -18.65 -25.56 -9.51
CA GLU A 316 -18.58 -24.13 -9.80
C GLU A 316 -19.61 -23.34 -8.96
N THR A 317 -19.15 -22.31 -8.26
CA THR A 317 -19.99 -21.18 -7.85
C THR A 317 -19.41 -19.89 -8.40
N GLU A 318 -20.14 -19.27 -9.33
CA GLU A 318 -19.80 -18.00 -9.98
C GLU A 318 -19.78 -16.86 -8.95
N THR A 319 -18.60 -16.30 -8.70
CA THR A 319 -18.47 -14.94 -8.16
C THR A 319 -17.66 -14.10 -9.14
N THR A 320 -18.33 -13.13 -9.75
CA THR A 320 -17.78 -12.19 -10.73
C THR A 320 -16.78 -11.25 -10.05
N SER A 321 -15.53 -11.70 -9.99
CA SER A 321 -14.36 -10.92 -9.60
C SER A 321 -13.73 -10.27 -10.84
N THR A 322 -13.49 -8.97 -10.78
CA THR A 322 -12.86 -8.18 -11.83
C THR A 322 -11.47 -8.72 -12.19
N PRO A 323 -11.10 -8.85 -13.48
CA PRO A 323 -9.84 -9.43 -13.89
C PRO A 323 -8.73 -8.37 -13.84
N TYR A 324 -8.10 -8.21 -12.69
CA TYR A 324 -6.73 -7.71 -12.68
C TYR A 324 -5.81 -8.93 -12.76
N PRO A 325 -4.98 -9.08 -13.81
CA PRO A 325 -4.03 -10.17 -13.86
C PRO A 325 -3.14 -10.06 -12.62
N LEU A 326 -3.19 -11.07 -11.76
CA LEU A 326 -2.21 -11.22 -10.69
C LEU A 326 -0.83 -11.11 -11.34
N PRO A 327 0.09 -10.30 -10.80
CA PRO A 327 1.44 -10.24 -11.31
C PRO A 327 1.96 -11.68 -11.28
N ILE A 328 2.33 -12.20 -12.45
CA ILE A 328 3.03 -13.48 -12.55
C ILE A 328 4.29 -13.26 -11.74
N VAL A 329 4.30 -13.74 -10.50
CA VAL A 329 5.52 -13.93 -9.71
C VAL A 329 6.23 -15.09 -10.39
N GLY A 330 6.74 -14.82 -11.59
CA GLY A 330 7.54 -15.77 -12.33
C GLY A 330 8.80 -16.00 -11.53
N ASN A 331 9.27 -17.24 -11.54
CA ASN A 331 10.58 -17.63 -11.03
C ASN A 331 11.71 -16.99 -11.86
N SER A 332 11.78 -15.65 -11.86
CA SER A 332 12.88 -14.88 -12.44
C SER A 332 14.17 -15.36 -11.78
N ARG A 333 15.16 -15.71 -12.61
CA ARG A 333 16.47 -16.15 -12.11
C ARG A 333 17.16 -14.98 -11.39
N TYR A 334 16.96 -13.76 -11.88
CA TYR A 334 17.41 -12.53 -11.26
C TYR A 334 16.77 -12.27 -9.88
N ARG A 335 15.46 -12.47 -9.67
CA ARG A 335 14.88 -12.26 -8.32
C ARG A 335 15.49 -13.18 -7.25
N ARG A 336 15.90 -14.40 -7.62
CA ARG A 336 16.66 -15.32 -6.74
C ARG A 336 18.08 -14.84 -6.40
N TYR A 337 18.65 -13.93 -7.18
CA TYR A 337 19.97 -13.36 -6.94
C TYR A 337 19.95 -12.34 -5.79
N ARG A 338 18.89 -11.52 -5.71
CA ARG A 338 18.85 -10.35 -4.82
C ARG A 338 18.36 -10.62 -3.40
N SER A 339 17.63 -11.71 -3.15
CA SER A 339 16.85 -11.91 -1.92
C SER A 339 17.64 -11.98 -0.60
N ASN A 340 18.99 -12.05 -0.57
CA ASN A 340 19.76 -12.07 0.68
C ASN A 340 21.08 -11.25 0.73
N ALA A 341 21.28 -10.25 -0.15
CA ALA A 341 22.49 -9.42 -0.09
C ALA A 341 22.56 -8.45 1.12
N THR A 342 21.53 -8.41 1.98
CA THR A 342 21.53 -7.66 3.26
C THR A 342 21.95 -8.50 4.47
N ALA A 343 22.48 -9.71 4.27
CA ALA A 343 23.19 -10.43 5.33
C ALA A 343 24.59 -9.82 5.47
N GLY A 344 24.81 -9.07 6.56
CA GLY A 344 25.98 -8.24 6.80
C GLY A 344 27.31 -8.89 6.42
N PHE A 345 27.87 -8.45 5.29
CA PHE A 345 29.28 -8.60 4.99
C PHE A 345 30.05 -7.88 6.10
N ARG A 346 30.55 -8.62 7.09
CA ARG A 346 31.67 -8.18 7.94
C ARG A 346 32.94 -8.18 7.08
N GLY A 347 32.94 -7.40 6.02
CA GLY A 347 34.14 -7.12 5.24
C GLY A 347 35.05 -6.22 6.06
N SER A 348 36.35 -6.53 6.10
CA SER A 348 37.35 -5.61 6.60
C SER A 348 37.25 -4.31 5.79
N GLY A 349 36.75 -3.25 6.45
CA GLY A 349 36.38 -1.99 5.81
C GLY A 349 37.58 -1.27 5.22
N LEU A 350 37.80 -1.46 3.92
CA LEU A 350 38.54 -0.52 3.09
C LEU A 350 37.55 0.50 2.55
N THR A 351 37.46 1.66 3.22
CA THR A 351 36.69 2.78 2.70
C THR A 351 37.56 3.51 1.67
N GLN A 352 37.22 3.39 0.39
CA GLN A 352 37.90 4.08 -0.69
C GLN A 352 37.11 5.34 -1.07
N VAL A 353 37.72 6.50 -0.84
CA VAL A 353 37.16 7.77 -1.29
C VAL A 353 37.74 8.06 -2.68
N ARG A 354 36.88 8.05 -3.72
CA ARG A 354 37.29 8.45 -5.07
C ARG A 354 37.66 9.94 -5.08
N GLY A 355 38.74 10.26 -5.80
CA GLY A 355 39.12 11.65 -6.03
C GLY A 355 38.09 12.38 -6.89
N TYR A 356 38.02 13.69 -6.75
CA TYR A 356 37.15 14.53 -7.57
C TYR A 356 37.85 15.87 -7.85
N THR A 357 37.42 16.53 -8.93
CA THR A 357 37.91 17.85 -9.31
C THR A 357 36.86 18.89 -8.94
N ARG A 358 37.28 19.93 -8.23
CA ARG A 358 36.41 21.04 -7.84
C ARG A 358 36.19 21.98 -9.02
N LYS A 359 35.14 22.82 -8.93
CA LYS A 359 34.81 23.82 -9.96
C LYS A 359 35.92 24.85 -10.20
N ASP A 360 36.84 25.03 -9.25
CA ASP A 360 38.01 25.90 -9.35
C ASP A 360 39.23 25.22 -10.03
N GLY A 361 39.05 23.99 -10.53
CA GLY A 361 40.11 23.22 -11.21
C GLY A 361 41.04 22.46 -10.26
N THR A 362 40.88 22.58 -8.94
CA THR A 362 41.71 21.83 -7.99
C THR A 362 41.27 20.37 -7.91
N SER A 363 42.23 19.46 -8.11
CA SER A 363 41.98 18.01 -8.06
C SER A 363 42.29 17.46 -6.67
N VAL A 364 41.30 16.85 -6.03
CA VAL A 364 41.47 16.12 -4.76
C VAL A 364 41.76 14.66 -5.10
N ARG A 365 42.94 14.17 -4.71
CA ARG A 365 43.32 12.77 -4.93
C ARG A 365 42.52 11.85 -4.01
N GLY A 366 42.00 10.77 -4.58
CA GLY A 366 41.36 9.73 -3.78
C GLY A 366 42.36 9.09 -2.82
N HIS A 367 41.86 8.61 -1.69
CA HIS A 367 42.67 7.85 -0.74
C HIS A 367 41.81 6.74 -0.12
N SER A 368 42.48 5.66 0.29
CA SER A 368 41.87 4.54 0.99
C SER A 368 42.30 4.57 2.45
N ARG A 369 41.34 4.43 3.37
CA ARG A 369 41.64 4.15 4.78
C ARG A 369 41.22 2.71 5.09
N SER A 370 42.19 1.92 5.53
CA SER A 370 41.95 0.65 6.20
C SER A 370 41.52 0.95 7.63
N THR A 371 40.33 0.52 8.03
CA THR A 371 39.89 0.60 9.43
C THR A 371 40.63 -0.45 10.25
N GLY A 372 41.86 -0.12 10.67
CA GLY A 372 42.57 -0.87 11.69
C GLY A 372 41.84 -0.80 13.03
N SER A 373 41.81 -1.93 13.75
CA SER A 373 41.17 -2.04 15.05
C SER A 373 41.69 -0.96 16.01
N ARG A 374 40.78 -0.21 16.61
CA ARG A 374 41.11 0.72 17.69
C ARG A 374 41.47 -0.10 18.94
N ASN A 375 42.77 -0.28 19.19
CA ASN A 375 43.23 -0.54 20.55
C ASN A 375 43.01 0.75 21.36
N SER A 376 42.10 0.70 22.32
CA SER A 376 41.87 1.73 23.32
C SER A 376 43.08 1.83 24.25
N GLY A 377 44.01 2.73 23.93
CA GLY A 377 45.10 3.15 24.82
C GLY A 377 44.84 4.54 25.36
N PHE A 378 44.37 4.61 26.60
CA PHE A 378 44.31 5.84 27.41
C PHE A 378 45.72 6.39 27.61
N GLY A 379 45.94 7.67 27.29
CA GLY A 379 47.22 8.33 27.49
C GLY A 379 47.07 9.84 27.48
N SER A 380 46.68 10.41 28.62
CA SER A 380 46.71 11.85 28.84
C SER A 380 48.15 12.31 29.07
N SER A 381 48.62 13.26 28.27
CA SER A 381 49.83 14.03 28.59
C SER A 381 49.56 15.50 28.28
N ARG A 382 49.17 16.25 29.31
CA ARG A 382 49.34 17.71 29.33
C ARG A 382 50.84 18.01 29.42
N ARG A 383 51.38 18.74 28.45
CA ARG A 383 52.57 19.58 28.66
C ARG A 383 52.23 20.97 28.16
N GLY A 384 52.23 21.92 29.09
CA GLY A 384 52.21 23.33 28.77
C GLY A 384 53.59 23.80 28.33
N SER A 385 53.59 24.88 27.55
CA SER A 385 54.73 25.78 27.43
C SER A 385 54.15 27.17 27.20
N ALA A 386 54.34 28.04 28.17
CA ALA A 386 54.34 29.49 27.97
C ALA A 386 55.69 29.89 27.37
N SER A 387 55.71 30.86 26.46
CA SER A 387 56.73 31.90 26.42
C SER A 387 56.33 33.00 25.43
N SER A 388 56.39 34.22 25.96
CA SER A 388 56.76 35.50 25.32
C SER A 388 55.87 36.08 24.24
#